data_AF-A0ABC8R2U2-F1
#
_entry.id   AF-A0ABC8R2U2-F1
#
_cell.length_a   1.000
_cell.length_b   1.000
_cell.length_c   1.000
_cell.angle_alpha   90.00
_cell.angle_beta   90.00
_cell.angle_gamma   90.00
#
_symmetry.space_group_name_H-M   'P 1'
#
loop_
_entity.id
_entity.type
_entity.pdbx_description
1 polymer ?
#
loop_
_entity_poly.entity_id
_entity_poly.type
_entity_poly.pdbx_seq_one_letter_code
_entity_poly.pdbx_strand_id
1 'polypeptide(L)'
;MGDTTEKFPAGKTVITSDHALKLEFVPEWIAIVGSGYIGLEFSDVYTALGSEVTFVEALDQLMPGFDPEIGKLAQRVLINPRKIDYHTGVYASKITPAKDGKPVTIELIDAKTKEPKDTLEVDAALIATGRAPFTQGLGLDKINVQTQRGFVPVDERMRVIDANGELVPHLYCIGDANGKMMLAHAASAQGISVVEQVCGKDHVLNHLSIPAACFTHPEISMVGLTERWPRTPFGFVMFNPDGSLDGNPGIKGGEEPQAREKAEKEGFEISVAKTSFKANTKALAENEGEGLAKLIYRPDSGEILGVHIFGLHAADLIHEASNAIAMGSRIQDIKFAVHAHPTLSEVLDELFKSAKVRRKASLGPELRFSLILHWLKLTFLVQLVNLLQSKLLGVV
;
A
#
# COMPACT_ATOMS: atom_id res chain seq x y z
N MET A 1 11.43 30.99 -0.80
CA MET A 1 12.70 30.52 -1.40
C MET A 1 13.81 30.88 -0.44
N GLY A 2 14.16 29.96 0.45
CA GLY A 2 15.34 30.05 1.29
C GLY A 2 16.47 29.30 0.60
N ASP A 3 17.66 29.89 0.63
CA ASP A 3 18.92 29.42 0.05
C ASP A 3 19.15 27.91 0.28
N THR A 4 19.14 27.12 -0.81
CA THR A 4 19.36 25.66 -0.79
C THR A 4 20.82 25.26 -0.99
N THR A 5 21.76 26.19 -0.81
CA THR A 5 23.20 25.87 -0.78
C THR A 5 23.73 25.70 0.64
N GLU A 6 23.02 24.94 1.48
CA GLU A 6 23.69 24.29 2.62
C GLU A 6 24.69 23.29 2.04
N LYS A 7 25.96 23.69 2.01
CA LYS A 7 27.08 22.77 1.83
C LYS A 7 26.87 21.62 2.82
N PHE A 8 26.78 20.42 2.28
CA PHE A 8 26.64 19.21 3.07
C PHE A 8 27.76 19.18 4.12
N PRO A 9 27.48 19.14 5.42
CA PRO A 9 28.55 19.15 6.40
C PRO A 9 29.30 17.82 6.27
N ALA A 10 30.53 17.90 5.76
CA ALA A 10 31.46 16.78 5.77
C ALA A 10 31.48 16.17 7.18
N GLY A 11 31.25 14.85 7.28
CA GLY A 11 31.24 14.15 8.57
C GLY A 11 29.86 13.93 9.22
N LYS A 12 28.74 14.21 8.54
CA LYS A 12 27.41 13.75 9.01
C LYS A 12 27.31 12.22 8.90
N THR A 13 27.24 11.54 10.04
CA THR A 13 27.21 10.07 10.13
C THR A 13 25.84 9.54 10.55
N VAL A 14 24.96 10.40 11.08
CA VAL A 14 23.53 10.10 11.27
C VAL A 14 22.76 10.87 10.21
N ILE A 15 22.06 10.15 9.35
CA ILE A 15 21.52 10.66 8.09
C ILE A 15 20.05 10.27 7.90
N THR A 16 19.36 11.02 7.03
CA THR A 16 18.00 10.70 6.54
C THR A 16 18.07 10.36 5.04
N SER A 17 16.96 10.00 4.42
CA SER A 17 16.90 9.74 2.96
C SER A 17 17.40 10.93 2.12
N ASP A 18 17.06 12.17 2.49
CA ASP A 18 17.52 13.38 1.79
C ASP A 18 19.03 13.52 1.82
N HIS A 19 19.62 13.06 2.92
CA HIS A 19 21.05 13.09 3.11
C HIS A 19 21.75 11.94 2.36
N ALA A 20 21.17 10.73 2.43
CA ALA A 20 21.72 9.52 1.81
C ALA A 20 21.96 9.68 0.30
N LEU A 21 21.07 10.40 -0.40
CA LEU A 21 21.20 10.70 -1.84
C LEU A 21 22.36 11.64 -2.20
N LYS A 22 22.98 12.27 -1.21
CA LYS A 22 24.03 13.30 -1.38
C LYS A 22 25.35 12.94 -0.70
N LEU A 23 25.48 11.70 -0.21
CA LEU A 23 26.73 11.24 0.39
C LEU A 23 27.85 11.22 -0.65
N GLU A 24 29.02 11.73 -0.25
CA GLU A 24 30.22 11.74 -1.08
C GLU A 24 31.04 10.44 -0.98
N PHE A 25 30.69 9.57 -0.03
CA PHE A 25 31.33 8.28 0.21
C PHE A 25 30.30 7.20 0.53
N VAL A 26 30.68 5.93 0.33
CA VAL A 26 29.88 4.76 0.70
C VAL A 26 30.38 4.27 2.06
N PRO A 27 29.55 4.25 3.13
CA PRO A 27 29.94 3.70 4.42
C PRO A 27 30.28 2.20 4.30
N GLU A 28 31.30 1.70 5.01
CA GLU A 28 31.63 0.27 4.96
C GLU A 28 30.55 -0.53 5.70
N TRP A 29 30.05 0.00 6.82
CA TRP A 29 28.93 -0.56 7.56
C TRP A 29 27.90 0.51 7.94
N ILE A 30 26.65 0.32 7.50
CA ILE A 30 25.54 1.22 7.78
C ILE A 30 24.40 0.53 8.55
N ALA A 31 23.96 1.13 9.65
CA ALA A 31 22.71 0.75 10.29
C ALA A 31 21.53 1.46 9.62
N ILE A 32 20.44 0.75 9.34
CA ILE A 32 19.19 1.32 8.82
C ILE A 32 18.10 1.11 9.87
N VAL A 33 17.61 2.20 10.47
CA VAL A 33 16.54 2.15 11.48
C VAL A 33 15.19 2.20 10.76
N GLY A 34 14.51 1.05 10.71
CA GLY A 34 13.23 0.84 10.03
C GLY A 34 13.35 0.01 8.74
N SER A 35 12.51 -1.02 8.63
CA SER A 35 12.48 -1.96 7.49
C SER A 35 11.32 -1.73 6.51
N GLY A 36 10.86 -0.47 6.40
CA GLY A 36 9.86 -0.05 5.42
C GLY A 36 10.47 0.24 4.05
N TYR A 37 9.64 0.76 3.12
CA TYR A 37 10.01 1.11 1.73
C TYR A 37 11.39 1.76 1.60
N ILE A 38 11.59 2.91 2.26
CA ILE A 38 12.83 3.69 2.20
C ILE A 38 14.02 2.84 2.67
N GLY A 39 13.89 2.16 3.81
CA GLY A 39 14.97 1.36 4.37
C GLY A 39 15.38 0.20 3.46
N LEU A 40 14.41 -0.47 2.84
CA LEU A 40 14.65 -1.57 1.91
C LEU A 40 15.33 -1.09 0.62
N GLU A 41 14.84 -0.02 0.00
CA GLU A 41 15.45 0.54 -1.21
C GLU A 41 16.89 0.98 -0.96
N PHE A 42 17.15 1.68 0.15
CA PHE A 42 18.53 2.04 0.49
C PHE A 42 19.39 0.83 0.85
N SER A 43 18.84 -0.21 1.49
CA SER A 43 19.61 -1.44 1.75
C SER A 43 20.06 -2.12 0.46
N ASP A 44 19.22 -2.08 -0.57
CA ASP A 44 19.55 -2.62 -1.89
C ASP A 44 20.71 -1.82 -2.53
N VAL A 45 20.59 -0.49 -2.53
CA VAL A 45 21.64 0.41 -3.03
C VAL A 45 22.96 0.21 -2.28
N TYR A 46 22.96 0.25 -0.96
CA TYR A 46 24.19 0.17 -0.16
C TYR A 46 24.85 -1.21 -0.26
N THR A 47 24.07 -2.30 -0.22
CA THR A 47 24.66 -3.64 -0.42
C THR A 47 25.20 -3.84 -1.83
N ALA A 48 24.56 -3.30 -2.86
CA ALA A 48 25.07 -3.32 -4.22
C ALA A 48 26.39 -2.53 -4.37
N LEU A 49 26.55 -1.45 -3.59
CA LEU A 49 27.78 -0.66 -3.53
C LEU A 49 28.86 -1.26 -2.61
N GLY A 50 28.56 -2.36 -1.91
CA GLY A 50 29.51 -3.13 -1.11
C GLY A 50 29.44 -2.91 0.40
N SER A 51 28.52 -2.07 0.90
CA SER A 51 28.32 -1.89 2.33
C SER A 51 27.76 -3.15 3.00
N GLU A 52 28.13 -3.34 4.25
CA GLU A 52 27.39 -4.19 5.19
C GLU A 52 26.24 -3.38 5.77
N VAL A 53 25.07 -4.00 5.92
CA VAL A 53 23.87 -3.33 6.42
C VAL A 53 23.35 -4.05 7.65
N THR A 54 22.91 -3.29 8.66
CA THR A 54 22.17 -3.85 9.79
C THR A 54 20.84 -3.12 9.95
N PHE A 55 19.73 -3.84 9.80
CA PHE A 55 18.41 -3.27 10.12
C PHE A 55 18.17 -3.22 11.62
N VAL A 56 17.57 -2.13 12.10
CA VAL A 56 17.01 -2.02 13.44
C VAL A 56 15.51 -1.80 13.32
N GLU A 57 14.72 -2.77 13.74
CA GLU A 57 13.27 -2.82 13.57
C GLU A 57 12.57 -2.97 14.93
N ALA A 58 11.63 -2.06 15.21
CA ALA A 58 10.87 -2.03 16.45
C ALA A 58 9.87 -3.18 16.55
N LEU A 59 9.36 -3.65 15.42
CA LEU A 59 8.40 -4.74 15.36
C LEU A 59 9.09 -6.11 15.34
N ASP A 60 8.33 -7.15 15.67
CA ASP A 60 8.86 -8.52 15.82
C ASP A 60 9.36 -9.13 14.50
N GLN A 61 9.07 -8.49 13.35
CA GLN A 61 9.46 -8.95 12.01
C GLN A 61 9.86 -7.77 11.12
N LEU A 62 10.73 -8.05 10.13
CA LEU A 62 11.02 -7.13 9.03
C LEU A 62 9.81 -6.99 8.11
N MET A 63 9.79 -5.91 7.31
CA MET A 63 8.73 -5.64 6.33
C MET A 63 7.32 -5.71 6.93
N PRO A 64 7.07 -5.11 8.12
CA PRO A 64 5.81 -5.29 8.84
C PRO A 64 4.59 -4.70 8.12
N GLY A 65 4.81 -3.76 7.19
CA GLY A 65 3.77 -3.13 6.35
C GLY A 65 3.57 -3.79 4.99
N PHE A 66 4.11 -4.98 4.74
CA PHE A 66 3.83 -5.74 3.52
C PHE A 66 2.98 -6.97 3.83
N ASP A 67 2.32 -7.55 2.82
CA ASP A 67 1.60 -8.81 3.02
C ASP A 67 2.56 -9.88 3.58
N PRO A 68 2.20 -10.62 4.65
CA PRO A 68 3.15 -11.48 5.37
C PRO A 68 3.82 -12.56 4.51
N GLU A 69 3.13 -13.06 3.49
CA GLU A 69 3.72 -14.06 2.60
C GLU A 69 4.71 -13.44 1.63
N ILE A 70 4.40 -12.23 1.16
CA ILE A 70 5.28 -11.42 0.33
C ILE A 70 6.51 -11.00 1.13
N GLY A 71 6.33 -10.44 2.34
CA GLY A 71 7.43 -10.04 3.22
C GLY A 71 8.35 -11.21 3.59
N LYS A 72 7.79 -12.40 3.86
CA LYS A 72 8.59 -13.60 4.14
C LYS A 72 9.41 -14.06 2.94
N LEU A 73 8.86 -13.98 1.72
CA LEU A 73 9.59 -14.33 0.51
C LEU A 73 10.65 -13.26 0.19
N ALA A 74 10.29 -11.99 0.27
CA ALA A 74 11.19 -10.86 0.11
C ALA A 74 12.36 -10.94 1.10
N GLN A 75 12.14 -11.28 2.36
CA GLN A 75 13.23 -11.50 3.33
C GLN A 75 14.20 -12.58 2.87
N ARG A 76 13.68 -13.71 2.37
CA ARG A 76 14.51 -14.81 1.90
C ARG A 76 15.38 -14.42 0.70
N VAL A 77 14.92 -13.51 -0.15
CA VAL A 77 15.56 -13.17 -1.43
C VAL A 77 16.41 -11.89 -1.32
N LEU A 78 15.89 -10.86 -0.66
CA LEU A 78 16.51 -9.54 -0.53
C LEU A 78 17.45 -9.43 0.67
N ILE A 79 17.22 -10.19 1.75
CA ILE A 79 17.94 -10.02 3.02
C ILE A 79 18.94 -11.15 3.23
N ASN A 80 18.43 -12.38 3.39
CA ASN A 80 19.24 -13.53 3.82
C ASN A 80 20.50 -13.85 2.98
N PRO A 81 20.52 -13.69 1.64
CA PRO A 81 21.70 -14.02 0.84
C PRO A 81 22.70 -12.85 0.74
N ARG A 82 22.35 -11.67 1.25
CA ARG A 82 23.18 -10.46 1.17
C ARG A 82 23.88 -10.21 2.50
N LYS A 83 24.82 -9.24 2.51
CA LYS A 83 25.49 -8.79 3.74
C LYS A 83 24.56 -7.89 4.57
N ILE A 84 23.42 -8.44 4.96
CA ILE A 84 22.40 -7.75 5.73
C ILE A 84 22.12 -8.56 7.00
N ASP A 85 22.40 -7.96 8.15
CA ASP A 85 21.95 -8.46 9.45
C ASP A 85 20.76 -7.62 9.95
N TYR A 86 20.10 -8.05 11.02
CA TYR A 86 18.98 -7.32 11.58
C TYR A 86 18.70 -7.62 13.05
N HIS A 87 18.22 -6.60 13.76
CA HIS A 87 17.62 -6.72 15.08
C HIS A 87 16.14 -6.35 14.99
N THR A 88 15.25 -7.31 15.25
CA THR A 88 13.80 -7.08 15.37
C THR A 88 13.38 -7.03 16.84
N GLY A 89 12.21 -6.44 17.10
CA GLY A 89 11.67 -6.26 18.43
C GLY A 89 12.53 -5.33 19.29
N VAL A 90 13.21 -4.35 18.69
CA VAL A 90 14.11 -3.42 19.39
C VAL A 90 13.92 -1.97 18.96
N TYR A 91 14.03 -1.03 19.89
CA TYR A 91 14.15 0.38 19.56
C TYR A 91 15.62 0.81 19.57
N ALA A 92 16.02 1.60 18.58
CA ALA A 92 17.17 2.49 18.72
C ALA A 92 16.80 3.60 19.72
N SER A 93 17.14 3.41 20.99
CA SER A 93 16.75 4.32 22.07
C SER A 93 17.52 5.64 22.07
N LYS A 94 18.75 5.59 21.57
CA LYS A 94 19.63 6.74 21.43
C LYS A 94 20.65 6.46 20.35
N ILE A 95 20.89 7.45 19.51
CA ILE A 95 21.87 7.40 18.43
C ILE A 95 22.86 8.54 18.66
N THR A 96 24.11 8.19 18.91
CA THR A 96 25.18 9.16 19.15
C THR A 96 26.01 9.28 17.86
N PRO A 97 25.99 10.44 17.18
CA PRO A 97 26.80 10.66 15.98
C PRO A 97 28.30 10.50 16.28
N ALA A 98 29.06 10.04 15.28
CA ALA A 98 30.51 9.98 15.39
C ALA A 98 31.12 11.38 15.53
N LYS A 99 32.12 11.52 16.43
CA LYS A 99 32.86 12.79 16.59
C LYS A 99 33.90 13.01 15.48
N ASP A 100 34.61 11.94 15.09
CA ASP A 100 35.71 11.95 14.13
C ASP A 100 35.45 10.94 12.98
N GLY A 101 34.27 11.00 12.38
CA GLY A 101 33.90 10.16 11.23
C GLY A 101 33.36 8.77 11.59
N LYS A 102 33.93 8.04 12.57
CA LYS A 102 33.36 6.79 13.10
C LYS A 102 33.83 6.47 14.53
N PRO A 103 33.12 5.63 15.32
CA PRO A 103 31.81 5.03 15.02
C PRO A 103 30.62 5.92 15.42
N VAL A 104 29.46 5.67 14.79
CA VAL A 104 28.13 6.00 15.31
C VAL A 104 27.73 4.92 16.29
N THR A 105 27.28 5.31 17.48
CA THR A 105 26.84 4.37 18.53
C THR A 105 25.33 4.38 18.63
N ILE A 106 24.69 3.21 18.57
CA ILE A 106 23.24 3.02 18.65
C ILE A 106 22.92 2.15 19.86
N GLU A 107 22.26 2.73 20.86
CA GLU A 107 21.81 2.01 22.06
C GLU A 107 20.47 1.31 21.77
N LEU A 108 20.46 -0.03 21.76
CA LEU A 108 19.27 -0.83 21.49
C LEU A 108 18.58 -1.25 22.80
N ILE A 109 17.27 -1.03 22.87
CA ILE A 109 16.40 -1.52 23.97
C ILE A 109 15.35 -2.48 23.43
N ASP A 110 14.93 -3.44 24.26
CA ASP A 110 13.82 -4.33 23.92
C ASP A 110 12.53 -3.53 23.71
N ALA A 111 11.79 -3.84 22.65
CA ALA A 111 10.59 -3.08 22.30
C ALA A 111 9.47 -3.20 23.33
N LYS A 112 9.39 -4.35 24.01
CA LYS A 112 8.33 -4.71 24.96
C LYS A 112 8.73 -4.36 26.38
N THR A 113 9.93 -4.75 26.84
CA THR A 113 10.36 -4.54 28.24
C THR A 113 11.00 -3.17 28.47
N LYS A 114 11.46 -2.49 27.40
CA LYS A 114 12.26 -1.25 27.45
C LYS A 114 13.62 -1.41 28.14
N GLU A 115 14.05 -2.64 28.39
CA GLU A 115 15.35 -2.90 29.00
C GLU A 115 16.47 -2.78 27.94
N PRO A 116 17.66 -2.30 28.33
CA PRO A 116 18.84 -2.33 27.47
C PRO A 116 19.10 -3.74 26.96
N LYS A 117 19.30 -3.87 25.65
CA LYS A 117 19.52 -5.16 24.99
C LYS A 117 20.92 -5.26 24.40
N ASP A 118 21.35 -4.24 23.67
CA ASP A 118 22.65 -4.24 22.99
C ASP A 118 23.11 -2.82 22.63
N THR A 119 24.32 -2.69 22.11
CA THR A 119 24.84 -1.44 21.53
C THR A 119 25.55 -1.74 20.22
N LEU A 120 25.12 -1.10 19.13
CA LEU A 120 25.75 -1.22 17.82
C LEU A 120 26.71 -0.05 17.57
N GLU A 121 27.88 -0.36 17.01
CA GLU A 121 28.86 0.62 16.55
C GLU A 121 29.05 0.46 15.04
N VAL A 122 28.65 1.45 14.27
CA VAL A 122 28.64 1.42 12.79
C VAL A 122 29.30 2.67 12.22
N ASP A 123 29.58 2.73 10.92
CA ASP A 123 30.17 3.93 10.31
C ASP A 123 29.12 5.03 10.09
N ALA A 124 27.88 4.64 9.78
CA ALA A 124 26.77 5.55 9.58
C ALA A 124 25.43 4.92 10.01
N ALA A 125 24.45 5.77 10.32
CA ALA A 125 23.09 5.36 10.61
C ALA A 125 22.08 6.13 9.72
N LEU A 126 21.29 5.41 8.94
CA LEU A 126 20.16 5.93 8.18
C LEU A 126 18.87 5.80 8.98
N ILE A 127 18.20 6.92 9.25
CA ILE A 127 16.91 6.96 9.92
C ILE A 127 15.79 6.84 8.87
N ALA A 128 15.13 5.68 8.85
CA ALA A 128 14.06 5.32 7.90
C ALA A 128 12.78 4.88 8.64
N THR A 129 12.45 5.52 9.77
CA THR A 129 11.32 5.18 10.66
C THR A 129 9.95 5.71 10.19
N GLY A 130 9.86 6.19 8.94
CA GLY A 130 8.66 6.76 8.35
C GLY A 130 8.77 8.27 8.09
N ARG A 131 7.65 8.89 7.70
CA ARG A 131 7.56 10.32 7.34
C ARG A 131 6.52 11.03 8.21
N ALA A 132 6.87 12.19 8.74
CA ALA A 132 5.94 13.08 9.42
C ALA A 132 5.42 14.17 8.46
N PRO A 133 4.17 14.63 8.61
CA PRO A 133 3.62 15.69 7.78
C PRO A 133 4.21 17.05 8.18
N PHE A 134 4.46 17.91 7.20
CA PHE A 134 4.93 19.28 7.44
C PHE A 134 3.75 20.26 7.51
N THR A 135 3.08 20.31 8.66
CA THR A 135 1.84 21.08 8.89
C THR A 135 1.95 22.12 10.00
N GLN A 136 3.06 22.14 10.73
CA GLN A 136 3.34 23.14 11.76
C GLN A 136 3.49 24.52 11.12
N GLY A 137 2.98 25.55 11.79
CA GLY A 137 3.05 26.93 11.32
C GLY A 137 2.02 27.31 10.25
N LEU A 138 1.12 26.40 9.84
CA LEU A 138 0.04 26.69 8.88
C LEU A 138 -1.13 27.51 9.47
N GLY A 139 -1.15 27.72 10.79
CA GLY A 139 -2.23 28.46 11.46
C GLY A 139 -3.56 27.71 11.55
N LEU A 140 -3.53 26.37 11.50
CA LEU A 140 -4.70 25.48 11.57
C LEU A 140 -5.48 25.67 12.88
N ASP A 141 -4.79 25.96 13.97
CA ASP A 141 -5.35 26.28 15.29
C ASP A 141 -6.30 27.49 15.24
N LYS A 142 -5.97 28.50 14.42
CA LYS A 142 -6.77 29.73 14.29
C LYS A 142 -8.13 29.53 13.61
N ILE A 143 -8.29 28.39 12.93
CA ILE A 143 -9.51 28.02 12.21
C ILE A 143 -10.15 26.75 12.78
N ASN A 144 -9.89 26.46 14.06
CA ASN A 144 -10.43 25.30 14.78
C ASN A 144 -10.04 23.93 14.19
N VAL A 145 -8.97 23.83 13.41
CA VAL A 145 -8.50 22.56 12.84
C VAL A 145 -7.45 21.95 13.77
N GLN A 146 -7.78 20.81 14.39
CA GLN A 146 -6.86 20.05 15.22
C GLN A 146 -6.23 18.91 14.40
N THR A 147 -4.90 18.94 14.26
CA THR A 147 -4.18 17.84 13.60
C THR A 147 -4.14 16.57 14.45
N GLN A 148 -4.13 15.41 13.81
CA GLN A 148 -3.95 14.11 14.44
C GLN A 148 -2.52 13.62 14.16
N ARG A 149 -1.63 13.66 15.16
CA ARG A 149 -0.17 13.42 14.98
C ARG A 149 0.46 14.29 13.88
N GLY A 150 -0.01 15.53 13.76
CA GLY A 150 0.41 16.45 12.69
C GLY A 150 -0.37 16.30 11.37
N PHE A 151 -1.12 15.22 11.14
CA PHE A 151 -1.91 15.09 9.92
C PHE A 151 -3.21 15.91 9.99
N VAL A 152 -3.60 16.53 8.88
CA VAL A 152 -4.83 17.31 8.77
C VAL A 152 -6.01 16.36 8.52
N PRO A 153 -7.04 16.33 9.39
CA PRO A 153 -8.22 15.49 9.18
C PRO A 153 -9.00 15.89 7.93
N VAL A 154 -9.37 14.92 7.10
CA VAL A 154 -10.18 15.15 5.89
C VAL A 154 -11.22 14.06 5.67
N ASP A 155 -12.31 14.43 5.00
CA ASP A 155 -13.30 13.46 4.52
C ASP A 155 -12.85 12.73 3.23
N GLU A 156 -13.71 11.90 2.62
CA GLU A 156 -13.41 11.20 1.36
C GLU A 156 -13.16 12.13 0.16
N ARG A 157 -13.62 13.38 0.26
CA ARG A 157 -13.49 14.44 -0.74
C ARG A 157 -12.30 15.36 -0.50
N MET A 158 -11.43 15.00 0.45
CA MET A 158 -10.26 15.78 0.88
C MET A 158 -10.60 17.13 1.49
N ARG A 159 -11.86 17.35 1.91
CA ARG A 159 -12.29 18.57 2.61
C ARG A 159 -11.84 18.50 4.06
N VAL A 160 -11.29 19.59 4.58
CA VAL A 160 -10.77 19.63 5.95
C VAL A 160 -11.91 19.58 6.96
N ILE A 161 -11.72 18.76 7.99
CA ILE A 161 -12.63 18.59 9.13
C ILE A 161 -12.02 19.30 10.34
N ASP A 162 -12.81 20.13 11.02
CA ASP A 162 -12.40 20.85 12.21
C ASP A 162 -12.53 20.00 13.50
N ALA A 163 -12.20 20.57 14.65
CA ALA A 163 -12.26 19.88 15.94
C ALA A 163 -13.68 19.49 16.38
N ASN A 164 -14.72 20.11 15.82
CA ASN A 164 -16.12 19.80 16.11
C ASN A 164 -16.68 18.71 15.16
N GLY A 165 -15.90 18.27 14.17
CA GLY A 165 -16.35 17.34 13.14
C GLY A 165 -17.08 18.01 11.97
N GLU A 166 -17.00 19.34 11.87
CA GLU A 166 -17.63 20.12 10.81
C GLU A 166 -16.64 20.38 9.65
N LEU A 167 -17.16 20.52 8.44
CA LEU A 167 -16.34 20.83 7.27
C LEU A 167 -15.94 22.30 7.30
N VAL A 168 -14.64 22.57 7.17
CA VAL A 168 -14.14 23.93 7.03
C VAL A 168 -14.45 24.42 5.61
N PRO A 169 -15.21 25.52 5.43
CA PRO A 169 -15.58 26.00 4.11
C PRO A 169 -14.36 26.33 3.25
N HIS A 170 -14.38 25.84 2.01
CA HIS A 170 -13.35 26.10 0.99
C HIS A 170 -11.92 25.65 1.35
N LEU A 171 -11.75 24.81 2.37
CA LEU A 171 -10.46 24.29 2.77
C LEU A 171 -10.34 22.79 2.47
N TYR A 172 -9.24 22.43 1.79
CA TYR A 172 -8.91 21.07 1.38
C TYR A 172 -7.49 20.73 1.81
N CYS A 173 -7.20 19.46 2.04
CA CYS A 173 -5.85 18.97 2.31
C CYS A 173 -5.55 17.67 1.54
N ILE A 174 -4.47 17.67 0.76
CA ILE A 174 -4.05 16.57 -0.10
C ILE A 174 -2.66 16.04 0.27
N GLY A 175 -2.34 14.86 -0.25
CA GLY A 175 -1.02 14.23 -0.15
C GLY A 175 -0.63 13.89 1.28
N ASP A 176 0.68 13.83 1.53
CA ASP A 176 1.25 13.39 2.81
C ASP A 176 0.70 14.15 4.02
N ALA A 177 0.27 15.41 3.84
CA ALA A 177 -0.26 16.24 4.91
C ALA A 177 -1.56 15.71 5.54
N ASN A 178 -2.38 14.94 4.81
CA ASN A 178 -3.59 14.32 5.37
C ASN A 178 -3.36 12.89 5.89
N GLY A 179 -2.22 12.27 5.56
CA GLY A 179 -1.83 10.95 6.05
C GLY A 179 -2.66 9.77 5.52
N LYS A 180 -3.58 9.99 4.56
CA LYS A 180 -4.40 8.90 3.99
C LYS A 180 -3.57 7.92 3.18
N MET A 181 -2.68 8.44 2.33
CA MET A 181 -1.77 7.63 1.51
C MET A 181 -0.58 8.49 1.10
N MET A 182 0.58 8.25 1.72
CA MET A 182 1.81 9.04 1.53
C MET A 182 2.58 8.56 0.28
N LEU A 183 1.95 8.69 -0.89
CA LEU A 183 2.50 8.33 -2.19
C LEU A 183 2.36 9.51 -3.16
N ALA A 184 3.36 9.75 -4.01
CA ALA A 184 3.40 10.89 -4.92
C ALA A 184 2.22 10.91 -5.91
N HIS A 185 1.89 9.76 -6.51
CA HIS A 185 0.76 9.61 -7.41
C HIS A 185 -0.59 9.67 -6.68
N ALA A 186 -0.66 9.23 -5.42
CA ALA A 186 -1.85 9.43 -4.59
C ALA A 186 -2.10 10.92 -4.31
N ALA A 187 -1.06 11.68 -3.95
CA ALA A 187 -1.13 13.12 -3.75
C ALA A 187 -1.60 13.85 -5.02
N SER A 188 -1.05 13.48 -6.17
CA SER A 188 -1.45 14.02 -7.47
C SER A 188 -2.93 13.73 -7.79
N ALA A 189 -3.38 12.50 -7.60
CA ALA A 189 -4.77 12.10 -7.83
C ALA A 189 -5.75 12.80 -6.87
N GLN A 190 -5.37 12.96 -5.59
CA GLN A 190 -6.14 13.73 -4.62
C GLN A 190 -6.27 15.20 -5.05
N GLY A 191 -5.19 15.80 -5.56
CA GLY A 191 -5.21 17.15 -6.13
C GLY A 191 -6.18 17.29 -7.30
N ILE A 192 -6.17 16.34 -8.24
CA ILE A 192 -7.12 16.32 -9.36
C ILE A 192 -8.57 16.24 -8.86
N SER A 193 -8.85 15.33 -7.91
CA SER A 193 -10.17 15.20 -7.29
C SER A 193 -10.64 16.50 -6.63
N VAL A 194 -9.76 17.21 -5.93
CA VAL A 194 -10.09 18.52 -5.34
C VAL A 194 -10.39 19.57 -6.41
N VAL A 195 -9.58 19.66 -7.47
CA VAL A 195 -9.80 20.64 -8.55
C VAL A 195 -11.13 20.40 -9.27
N GLU A 196 -11.52 19.15 -9.50
CA GLU A 196 -12.81 18.83 -10.11
C GLU A 196 -13.99 19.27 -9.22
N GLN A 197 -13.88 19.04 -7.91
CA GLN A 197 -14.89 19.49 -6.95
C GLN A 197 -15.01 21.01 -6.90
N VAL A 198 -13.88 21.72 -6.89
CA VAL A 198 -13.85 23.20 -6.96
C VAL A 198 -14.51 23.70 -8.25
N CYS A 199 -14.38 22.96 -9.35
CA CYS A 199 -15.06 23.24 -10.63
C CYS A 199 -16.52 22.77 -10.69
N GLY A 200 -17.11 22.30 -9.59
CA GLY A 200 -18.51 21.86 -9.53
C GLY A 200 -18.77 20.43 -10.02
N LYS A 201 -17.74 19.60 -10.19
CA LYS A 201 -17.86 18.17 -10.52
C LYS A 201 -17.60 17.33 -9.28
N ASP A 202 -18.58 16.53 -8.86
CA ASP A 202 -18.35 15.60 -7.75
C ASP A 202 -17.36 14.50 -8.17
N HIS A 203 -16.30 14.31 -7.37
CA HIS A 203 -15.30 13.27 -7.59
C HIS A 203 -14.73 12.80 -6.25
N VAL A 204 -15.01 11.53 -5.93
CA VAL A 204 -14.36 10.80 -4.84
C VAL A 204 -13.31 9.87 -5.44
N LEU A 205 -12.04 10.06 -5.04
CA LEU A 205 -10.95 9.20 -5.47
C LEU A 205 -11.12 7.79 -4.86
N ASN A 206 -11.00 6.76 -5.68
CA ASN A 206 -10.94 5.38 -5.20
C ASN A 206 -9.53 5.06 -4.68
N HIS A 207 -9.27 5.28 -3.39
CA HIS A 207 -7.96 4.96 -2.80
C HIS A 207 -7.60 3.47 -2.84
N LEU A 208 -8.58 2.56 -2.92
CA LEU A 208 -8.30 1.11 -3.01
C LEU A 208 -7.68 0.71 -4.35
N SER A 209 -7.85 1.51 -5.40
CA SER A 209 -7.23 1.24 -6.70
C SER A 209 -5.84 1.87 -6.85
N ILE A 210 -5.34 2.59 -5.84
CA ILE A 210 -4.02 3.23 -5.93
C ILE A 210 -2.94 2.18 -5.59
N PRO A 211 -2.02 1.86 -6.52
CA PRO A 211 -0.97 0.90 -6.25
C PRO A 211 0.14 1.50 -5.39
N ALA A 212 0.89 0.67 -4.69
CA ALA A 212 2.14 1.00 -4.02
C ALA A 212 3.25 0.07 -4.51
N ALA A 213 4.49 0.56 -4.51
CA ALA A 213 5.65 -0.21 -4.93
C ALA A 213 6.86 0.14 -4.05
N CYS A 214 7.69 -0.86 -3.78
CA CYS A 214 9.02 -0.76 -3.19
C CYS A 214 10.02 -1.18 -4.27
N PHE A 215 10.88 -0.27 -4.66
CA PHE A 215 11.77 -0.41 -5.81
C PHE A 215 13.10 -1.11 -5.44
N THR A 216 13.00 -2.24 -4.74
CA THR A 216 14.10 -3.19 -4.57
C THR A 216 14.26 -4.06 -5.81
N HIS A 217 15.33 -4.84 -5.89
CA HIS A 217 15.54 -5.84 -6.94
C HIS A 217 15.58 -7.26 -6.35
N PRO A 218 14.55 -8.11 -6.54
CA PRO A 218 13.28 -7.84 -7.23
C PRO A 218 12.35 -6.87 -6.48
N GLU A 219 11.38 -6.31 -7.21
CA GLU A 219 10.43 -5.31 -6.70
C GLU A 219 9.33 -5.94 -5.86
N ILE A 220 8.75 -5.15 -4.94
CA ILE A 220 7.52 -5.49 -4.22
C ILE A 220 6.44 -4.49 -4.65
N SER A 221 5.24 -4.94 -4.97
CA SER A 221 4.11 -4.06 -5.26
C SER A 221 2.80 -4.60 -4.71
N MET A 222 1.84 -3.69 -4.47
CA MET A 222 0.53 -4.05 -3.98
C MET A 222 -0.55 -3.05 -4.39
N VAL A 223 -1.79 -3.50 -4.39
CA VAL A 223 -2.98 -2.66 -4.56
C VAL A 223 -4.17 -3.28 -3.83
N GLY A 224 -5.08 -2.45 -3.33
CA GLY A 224 -6.27 -2.90 -2.61
C GLY A 224 -5.98 -3.35 -1.17
N LEU A 225 -6.73 -4.34 -0.70
CA LEU A 225 -6.72 -4.81 0.68
C LEU A 225 -5.57 -5.80 0.94
N THR A 226 -5.04 -5.82 2.16
CA THR A 226 -4.17 -6.90 2.67
C THR A 226 -4.97 -8.01 3.35
N GLU A 227 -4.40 -9.22 3.47
CA GLU A 227 -5.17 -10.37 3.95
C GLU A 227 -5.46 -10.35 5.46
N ARG A 228 -4.44 -10.22 6.32
CA ARG A 228 -4.59 -10.57 7.75
C ARG A 228 -3.72 -9.81 8.76
N TRP A 229 -2.76 -8.98 8.36
CA TRP A 229 -1.75 -8.56 9.33
C TRP A 229 -2.28 -7.49 10.30
N PRO A 230 -2.00 -7.57 11.63
CA PRO A 230 -2.62 -6.68 12.61
C PRO A 230 -2.31 -5.22 12.29
N ARG A 231 -3.28 -4.38 12.67
CA ARG A 231 -3.21 -2.91 12.64
C ARG A 231 -1.83 -2.44 13.06
N THR A 232 -0.96 -2.22 12.09
CA THR A 232 0.32 -1.58 12.34
C THR A 232 0.06 -0.12 12.03
N PRO A 233 0.03 0.75 13.06
CA PRO A 233 0.34 2.15 12.80
C PRO A 233 1.57 2.20 11.89
N PHE A 234 1.63 3.15 10.96
CA PHE A 234 2.93 3.79 10.73
C PHE A 234 3.43 4.28 12.10
N GLY A 235 4.20 3.42 12.76
CA GLY A 235 4.74 3.64 14.09
C GLY A 235 5.96 4.53 13.92
N PHE A 236 5.71 5.84 13.84
CA PHE A 236 6.80 6.81 13.88
C PHE A 236 7.52 6.69 15.22
N VAL A 237 8.81 6.38 15.15
CA VAL A 237 9.77 6.75 16.17
C VAL A 237 10.39 8.04 15.66
N MET A 238 9.98 9.19 16.20
CA MET A 238 10.63 10.44 15.84
C MET A 238 11.83 10.63 16.76
N PHE A 239 12.96 10.98 16.15
CA PHE A 239 14.10 11.49 16.89
C PHE A 239 14.02 13.01 16.86
N ASN A 240 14.22 13.64 18.00
CA ASN A 240 14.48 15.06 18.10
C ASN A 240 15.76 15.40 17.29
N PRO A 241 15.97 16.67 16.89
CA PRO A 241 17.19 17.09 16.17
C PRO A 241 18.51 16.75 16.90
N ASP A 242 18.45 16.48 18.21
CA ASP A 242 19.56 16.07 19.07
C ASP A 242 19.76 14.55 19.17
N GLY A 243 18.97 13.75 18.45
CA GLY A 243 19.05 12.29 18.43
C GLY A 243 18.34 11.57 19.58
N SER A 244 17.55 12.28 20.40
CA SER A 244 16.73 11.69 21.47
C SER A 244 15.34 11.25 20.98
N LEU A 245 14.77 10.19 21.56
CA LEU A 245 13.42 9.70 21.22
C LEU A 245 12.32 10.69 21.61
N ASP A 246 11.33 10.88 20.73
CA ASP A 246 10.08 11.56 21.06
C ASP A 246 9.20 10.68 21.96
N GLY A 247 8.81 11.22 23.11
CA GLY A 247 8.21 10.45 24.21
C GLY A 247 6.75 10.02 24.02
N ASN A 248 6.21 9.92 22.80
CA ASN A 248 4.78 9.68 22.58
C ASN A 248 4.50 8.34 21.84
N PRO A 249 4.54 7.20 22.55
CA PRO A 249 4.34 5.90 21.96
C PRO A 249 2.85 5.61 21.76
N GLY A 250 2.38 5.71 20.52
CA GLY A 250 1.21 4.95 20.07
C GLY A 250 -0.07 5.75 19.81
N ILE A 251 -0.24 6.19 18.55
CA ILE A 251 -1.55 6.37 17.90
C ILE A 251 -1.39 5.96 16.42
N LYS A 252 -2.40 5.31 15.85
CA LYS A 252 -2.36 4.66 14.53
C LYS A 252 -2.15 5.67 13.39
N GLY A 253 -1.05 5.53 12.62
CA GLY A 253 -0.96 6.11 11.27
C GLY A 253 -1.93 5.41 10.32
N GLY A 254 -2.07 5.90 9.08
CA GLY A 254 -3.01 5.35 8.08
C GLY A 254 -3.02 3.82 8.10
N GLU A 255 -4.17 3.24 8.47
CA GLU A 255 -4.35 1.81 8.57
C GLU A 255 -4.49 1.23 7.16
N GLU A 256 -3.74 0.19 6.83
CA GLU A 256 -4.03 -0.58 5.62
C GLU A 256 -5.39 -1.27 5.77
N PRO A 257 -6.32 -1.06 4.82
CA PRO A 257 -7.65 -1.65 4.91
C PRO A 257 -7.55 -3.17 4.73
N GLN A 258 -8.12 -3.93 5.68
CA GLN A 258 -7.94 -5.39 5.77
C GLN A 258 -9.12 -6.15 5.16
N ALA A 259 -8.81 -7.13 4.31
CA ALA A 259 -9.83 -7.92 3.61
C ALA A 259 -10.68 -8.76 4.58
N ARG A 260 -10.07 -9.38 5.60
CA ARG A 260 -10.79 -10.19 6.59
C ARG A 260 -11.69 -9.35 7.50
N GLU A 261 -11.21 -8.20 7.98
CA GLU A 261 -12.03 -7.30 8.80
C GLU A 261 -13.23 -6.76 8.02
N LYS A 262 -13.01 -6.36 6.76
CA LYS A 262 -14.10 -5.97 5.85
C LYS A 262 -15.10 -7.11 5.65
N ALA A 263 -14.60 -8.31 5.40
CA ALA A 263 -15.42 -9.51 5.18
C ALA A 263 -16.27 -9.87 6.41
N GLU A 264 -15.70 -9.78 7.62
CA GLU A 264 -16.41 -9.99 8.89
C GLU A 264 -17.49 -8.93 9.11
N LYS A 265 -17.18 -7.66 8.85
CA LYS A 265 -18.12 -6.54 9.01
C LYS A 265 -19.28 -6.58 8.01
N GLU A 266 -19.00 -6.92 6.76
CA GLU A 266 -19.98 -6.90 5.67
C GLU A 266 -20.63 -8.27 5.41
N GLY A 267 -20.19 -9.32 6.11
CA GLY A 267 -20.79 -10.66 6.05
C GLY A 267 -20.52 -11.40 4.73
N PHE A 268 -19.29 -11.34 4.21
CA PHE A 268 -18.87 -12.13 3.04
C PHE A 268 -17.64 -12.99 3.33
N GLU A 269 -17.34 -13.94 2.45
CA GLU A 269 -16.13 -14.78 2.54
C GLU A 269 -15.03 -14.22 1.64
N ILE A 270 -13.77 -14.46 2.03
CA ILE A 270 -12.61 -14.21 1.15
C ILE A 270 -11.97 -15.50 0.70
N SER A 271 -11.29 -15.46 -0.43
CA SER A 271 -10.44 -16.52 -0.93
C SER A 271 -9.14 -15.94 -1.45
N VAL A 272 -8.11 -16.78 -1.49
CA VAL A 272 -6.77 -16.42 -1.93
C VAL A 272 -6.35 -17.32 -3.07
N ALA A 273 -5.78 -16.72 -4.11
CA ALA A 273 -5.13 -17.39 -5.22
C ALA A 273 -3.67 -16.93 -5.29
N LYS A 274 -2.78 -17.78 -5.80
CA LYS A 274 -1.33 -17.51 -5.84
C LYS A 274 -0.72 -18.12 -7.09
N THR A 275 0.27 -17.45 -7.65
CA THR A 275 1.14 -18.01 -8.69
C THR A 275 2.60 -17.64 -8.44
N SER A 276 3.52 -18.46 -8.95
CA SER A 276 4.96 -18.22 -8.79
C SER A 276 5.62 -17.83 -10.11
N PHE A 277 6.58 -16.92 -10.03
CA PHE A 277 7.43 -16.53 -11.16
C PHE A 277 8.30 -17.70 -11.65
N LYS A 278 8.52 -18.74 -10.83
CA LYS A 278 9.28 -19.94 -11.22
C LYS A 278 8.65 -20.74 -12.36
N ALA A 279 7.34 -20.59 -12.56
CA ALA A 279 6.63 -21.22 -13.67
C ALA A 279 6.53 -20.30 -14.92
N ASN A 280 6.93 -19.03 -14.81
CA ASN A 280 6.86 -18.08 -15.90
C ASN A 280 8.11 -18.19 -16.79
N THR A 281 7.91 -18.48 -18.07
CA THR A 281 9.01 -18.71 -19.02
C THR A 281 9.86 -17.48 -19.28
N LYS A 282 9.28 -16.26 -19.26
CA LYS A 282 10.02 -15.01 -19.39
C LYS A 282 10.89 -14.74 -18.16
N ALA A 283 10.38 -14.93 -16.95
CA ALA A 283 11.14 -14.79 -15.71
C ALA A 283 12.32 -15.78 -15.65
N LEU A 284 12.10 -17.03 -16.07
CA LEU A 284 13.18 -18.02 -16.18
C LEU A 284 14.23 -17.63 -17.22
N ALA A 285 13.81 -17.08 -18.37
CA ALA A 285 14.73 -16.63 -19.41
C ALA A 285 15.61 -15.45 -18.95
N GLU A 286 15.11 -14.60 -18.06
CA GLU A 286 15.86 -13.49 -17.44
C GLU A 286 16.66 -13.92 -16.19
N ASN A 287 16.62 -15.20 -15.80
CA ASN A 287 17.22 -15.72 -14.57
C ASN A 287 16.68 -15.03 -13.28
N GLU A 288 15.44 -14.57 -13.32
CA GLU A 288 14.76 -13.82 -12.25
C GLU A 288 13.45 -14.53 -11.86
N GLY A 289 13.54 -15.85 -11.63
CA GLY A 289 12.38 -16.70 -11.33
C GLY A 289 11.89 -16.62 -9.87
N GLU A 290 12.61 -15.97 -8.97
CA GLU A 290 12.16 -15.80 -7.59
C GLU A 290 11.03 -14.76 -7.51
N GLY A 291 9.84 -15.20 -7.12
CA GLY A 291 8.69 -14.32 -7.01
C GLY A 291 7.37 -15.03 -6.75
N LEU A 292 6.41 -14.24 -6.27
CA LEU A 292 5.05 -14.65 -5.92
C LEU A 292 4.09 -13.52 -6.28
N ALA A 293 3.00 -13.86 -6.95
CA ALA A 293 1.82 -13.00 -7.03
C ALA A 293 0.68 -13.63 -6.21
N LYS A 294 -0.03 -12.81 -5.44
CA LYS A 294 -1.10 -13.19 -4.53
C LYS A 294 -2.32 -12.33 -4.81
N LEU A 295 -3.45 -12.98 -5.01
CA LEU A 295 -4.76 -12.35 -5.22
C LEU A 295 -5.66 -12.66 -4.04
N ILE A 296 -6.29 -11.62 -3.49
CA ILE A 296 -7.34 -11.70 -2.48
C ILE A 296 -8.65 -11.28 -3.14
N TYR A 297 -9.68 -12.13 -3.03
CA TYR A 297 -10.93 -11.92 -3.76
C TYR A 297 -12.13 -12.51 -3.05
N ARG A 298 -13.31 -12.11 -3.51
CA ARG A 298 -14.60 -12.66 -3.09
C ARG A 298 -14.97 -13.88 -3.94
N PRO A 299 -15.09 -15.10 -3.39
CA PRO A 299 -15.44 -16.28 -4.16
C PRO A 299 -16.93 -16.31 -4.56
N ASP A 300 -17.82 -15.55 -3.91
CA ASP A 300 -19.24 -15.47 -4.26
C ASP A 300 -19.51 -14.56 -5.47
N SER A 301 -18.71 -13.51 -5.62
CA SER A 301 -18.96 -12.43 -6.58
C SER A 301 -17.86 -12.31 -7.63
N GLY A 302 -16.64 -12.76 -7.32
CA GLY A 302 -15.44 -12.57 -8.13
C GLY A 302 -14.87 -11.15 -8.08
N GLU A 303 -15.32 -10.32 -7.13
CA GLU A 303 -14.70 -9.01 -6.84
C GLU A 303 -13.25 -9.18 -6.38
N ILE A 304 -12.35 -8.43 -7.02
CA ILE A 304 -10.94 -8.35 -6.64
C ILE A 304 -10.84 -7.40 -5.44
N LEU A 305 -10.31 -7.89 -4.33
CA LEU A 305 -10.14 -7.11 -3.11
C LEU A 305 -8.73 -6.54 -3.01
N GLY A 306 -7.72 -7.29 -3.44
CA GLY A 306 -6.34 -6.82 -3.46
C GLY A 306 -5.41 -7.79 -4.16
N VAL A 307 -4.30 -7.26 -4.66
CA VAL A 307 -3.23 -8.03 -5.32
C VAL A 307 -1.90 -7.58 -4.75
N HIS A 308 -1.01 -8.54 -4.49
CA HIS A 308 0.32 -8.32 -3.95
C HIS A 308 1.32 -9.13 -4.77
N ILE A 309 2.41 -8.49 -5.18
CA ILE A 309 3.40 -9.09 -6.08
C ILE A 309 4.78 -8.84 -5.50
N PHE A 310 5.62 -9.87 -5.51
CA PHE A 310 7.06 -9.76 -5.36
C PHE A 310 7.69 -10.48 -6.53
N GLY A 311 8.56 -9.82 -7.27
CA GLY A 311 9.20 -10.38 -8.46
C GLY A 311 9.63 -9.33 -9.45
N LEU A 312 10.19 -9.79 -10.56
CA LEU A 312 10.68 -8.94 -11.64
C LEU A 312 9.53 -8.08 -12.23
N HIS A 313 9.74 -6.77 -12.38
CA HIS A 313 8.75 -5.79 -12.86
C HIS A 313 7.42 -5.76 -12.06
N ALA A 314 7.43 -6.11 -10.77
CA ALA A 314 6.22 -6.07 -9.95
C ALA A 314 5.56 -4.68 -9.93
N ALA A 315 6.34 -3.60 -9.96
CA ALA A 315 5.85 -2.23 -9.99
C ALA A 315 5.07 -1.89 -11.27
N ASP A 316 5.42 -2.51 -12.41
CA ASP A 316 4.68 -2.35 -13.67
C ASP A 316 3.45 -3.29 -13.71
N LEU A 317 3.63 -4.55 -13.30
CA LEU A 317 2.58 -5.58 -13.37
C LEU A 317 1.35 -5.21 -12.53
N ILE A 318 1.55 -4.57 -11.36
CA ILE A 318 0.45 -4.23 -10.44
C ILE A 318 -0.61 -3.31 -11.07
N HIS A 319 -0.26 -2.58 -12.13
CA HIS A 319 -1.17 -1.65 -12.78
C HIS A 319 -2.36 -2.36 -13.44
N GLU A 320 -2.22 -3.61 -13.89
CA GLU A 320 -3.37 -4.38 -14.39
C GLU A 320 -4.41 -4.60 -13.28
N ALA A 321 -3.96 -5.03 -12.10
CA ALA A 321 -4.82 -5.22 -10.94
C ALA A 321 -5.41 -3.89 -10.42
N SER A 322 -4.61 -2.82 -10.41
CA SER A 322 -5.05 -1.47 -10.05
C SER A 322 -6.19 -0.99 -10.95
N ASN A 323 -6.02 -1.13 -12.26
CA ASN A 323 -7.05 -0.77 -13.23
C ASN A 323 -8.30 -1.65 -13.10
N ALA A 324 -8.12 -2.95 -12.87
CA ALA A 324 -9.25 -3.87 -12.64
C ALA A 324 -10.08 -3.47 -11.41
N ILE A 325 -9.43 -3.10 -10.30
CA ILE A 325 -10.11 -2.59 -9.10
C ILE A 325 -10.78 -1.24 -9.38
N ALA A 326 -10.10 -0.32 -10.08
CA ALA A 326 -10.65 0.99 -10.43
C ALA A 326 -11.94 0.88 -11.28
N MET A 327 -11.96 -0.06 -12.23
CA MET A 327 -13.10 -0.31 -13.12
C MET A 327 -14.16 -1.26 -12.51
N GLY A 328 -13.92 -1.82 -11.32
CA GLY A 328 -14.82 -2.81 -10.72
C GLY A 328 -14.91 -4.12 -11.53
N SER A 329 -13.85 -4.46 -12.28
CA SER A 329 -13.78 -5.69 -13.07
C SER A 329 -13.82 -6.92 -12.16
N ARG A 330 -14.53 -7.96 -12.61
CA ARG A 330 -14.62 -9.22 -11.87
C ARG A 330 -13.65 -10.25 -12.45
N ILE A 331 -13.24 -11.20 -11.61
CA ILE A 331 -12.36 -12.31 -12.01
C ILE A 331 -12.92 -13.09 -13.20
N GLN A 332 -14.25 -13.24 -13.28
CA GLN A 332 -14.93 -13.90 -14.39
C GLN A 332 -14.65 -13.23 -15.73
N ASP A 333 -14.40 -11.92 -15.74
CA ASP A 333 -14.19 -11.13 -16.95
C ASP A 333 -12.69 -11.06 -17.26
N ILE A 334 -11.87 -10.67 -16.28
CA ILE A 334 -10.43 -10.44 -16.49
C ILE A 334 -9.65 -11.72 -16.82
N LYS A 335 -10.07 -12.89 -16.33
CA LYS A 335 -9.36 -14.16 -16.62
C LYS A 335 -9.43 -14.59 -18.11
N PHE A 336 -10.26 -13.94 -18.91
CA PHE A 336 -10.36 -14.14 -20.35
C PHE A 336 -9.59 -13.06 -21.15
N ALA A 337 -8.99 -12.08 -20.48
CA ALA A 337 -8.07 -11.15 -21.11
C ALA A 337 -6.86 -11.93 -21.66
N VAL A 338 -6.45 -11.58 -22.88
CA VAL A 338 -5.34 -12.26 -23.56
C VAL A 338 -4.04 -11.54 -23.19
N HIS A 339 -3.14 -12.25 -22.53
CA HIS A 339 -1.80 -11.79 -22.22
C HIS A 339 -0.83 -12.21 -23.33
N ALA A 340 0.12 -11.33 -23.67
CA ALA A 340 1.12 -11.64 -24.68
C ALA A 340 2.10 -12.71 -24.18
N HIS A 341 2.54 -13.61 -25.07
CA HIS A 341 3.50 -14.67 -24.75
C HIS A 341 4.79 -14.54 -25.59
N PRO A 342 5.99 -14.73 -25.00
CA PRO A 342 6.26 -14.86 -23.56
C PRO A 342 6.37 -13.48 -22.88
N THR A 343 5.66 -13.26 -21.77
CA THR A 343 5.80 -12.04 -20.94
C THR A 343 5.64 -12.33 -19.44
N LEU A 344 6.09 -11.39 -18.61
CA LEU A 344 5.87 -11.45 -17.16
C LEU A 344 4.39 -11.26 -16.78
N SER A 345 3.60 -10.60 -17.65
CA SER A 345 2.17 -10.38 -17.42
C SER A 345 1.37 -11.69 -17.35
N GLU A 346 1.89 -12.79 -17.92
CA GLU A 346 1.30 -14.12 -17.78
C GLU A 346 1.27 -14.63 -16.32
N VAL A 347 2.07 -14.04 -15.41
CA VAL A 347 1.94 -14.28 -13.96
C VAL A 347 0.55 -13.84 -13.46
N LEU A 348 0.03 -12.70 -13.91
CA LEU A 348 -1.30 -12.25 -13.54
C LEU A 348 -2.39 -13.04 -14.24
N ASP A 349 -2.18 -13.42 -15.51
CA ASP A 349 -3.08 -14.31 -16.25
C ASP A 349 -3.34 -15.63 -15.49
N GLU A 350 -2.26 -16.33 -15.11
CA GLU A 350 -2.34 -17.57 -14.34
C GLU A 350 -2.94 -17.33 -12.95
N LEU A 351 -2.61 -16.20 -12.31
CA LEU A 351 -3.19 -15.82 -11.03
C LEU A 351 -4.72 -15.70 -11.11
N PHE A 352 -5.24 -14.96 -12.11
CA PHE A 352 -6.68 -14.79 -12.30
C PHE A 352 -7.38 -16.09 -12.70
N LYS A 353 -6.75 -16.90 -13.57
CA LYS A 353 -7.29 -18.21 -13.98
C LYS A 353 -7.33 -19.23 -12.85
N SER A 354 -6.39 -19.16 -11.91
CA SER A 354 -6.36 -20.06 -10.74
C SER A 354 -7.45 -19.78 -9.71
N ALA A 355 -8.07 -18.59 -9.75
CA ALA A 355 -9.11 -18.19 -8.82
C ALA A 355 -10.43 -18.96 -9.04
N LYS A 356 -10.98 -19.49 -7.94
CA LYS A 356 -12.18 -20.35 -7.92
C LYS A 356 -13.40 -19.55 -7.50
N VAL A 357 -14.03 -18.86 -8.45
CA VAL A 357 -15.31 -18.16 -8.21
C VAL A 357 -16.46 -19.16 -8.26
N ARG A 358 -17.28 -19.19 -7.20
CA ARG A 358 -18.51 -19.99 -7.13
C ARG A 358 -19.47 -19.52 -8.22
N ARG A 359 -19.97 -20.45 -9.02
CA ARG A 359 -21.11 -20.13 -9.89
C ARG A 359 -22.31 -19.85 -9.00
N LYS A 360 -22.92 -18.67 -9.15
CA LYS A 360 -24.28 -18.45 -8.64
C LYS A 360 -25.13 -19.59 -9.19
N ALA A 361 -25.83 -20.32 -8.32
CA ALA A 361 -26.78 -21.32 -8.75
C ALA A 361 -27.69 -20.65 -9.78
N SER A 362 -27.62 -21.09 -11.05
CA SER A 362 -28.60 -20.66 -12.02
C SER A 362 -29.96 -20.99 -11.41
N LEU A 363 -30.91 -20.05 -11.45
CA LEU A 363 -32.31 -20.29 -11.12
C LEU A 363 -32.67 -21.71 -11.60
N GLY A 364 -33.10 -22.56 -10.67
CA GLY A 364 -33.43 -23.95 -10.99
C GLY A 364 -34.40 -24.00 -12.17
N PRO A 365 -34.41 -25.09 -12.95
CA PRO A 365 -35.26 -25.21 -14.13
C PRO A 365 -36.71 -24.79 -13.86
N GLU A 366 -37.21 -25.05 -12.65
CA GLU A 366 -38.56 -24.68 -12.20
C GLU A 366 -38.84 -23.17 -12.17
N LEU A 367 -37.90 -22.35 -11.65
CA LEU A 367 -38.09 -20.90 -11.63
C LEU A 367 -37.90 -20.29 -13.03
N ARG A 368 -37.02 -20.87 -13.86
CA ARG A 368 -36.88 -20.47 -15.27
C ARG A 368 -38.15 -20.77 -16.07
N PHE A 369 -38.74 -21.95 -15.89
CA PHE A 369 -40.02 -22.30 -16.50
C PHE A 369 -41.15 -21.39 -16.01
N SER A 370 -41.21 -21.10 -14.71
CA SER A 370 -42.21 -20.19 -14.14
C SER A 370 -42.12 -18.77 -14.72
N LEU A 371 -40.90 -18.22 -14.85
CA LEU A 371 -40.67 -16.91 -15.45
C LEU A 371 -41.02 -16.88 -16.95
N ILE A 372 -40.68 -17.93 -17.70
CA ILE A 372 -41.05 -18.07 -19.12
C ILE A 372 -42.58 -18.17 -19.28
N LEU A 373 -43.25 -18.96 -18.43
CA LEU A 373 -44.72 -19.07 -18.41
C LEU A 373 -45.39 -17.74 -18.04
N HIS A 374 -44.84 -16.99 -17.08
CA HIS A 374 -45.34 -15.66 -16.74
C HIS A 374 -45.18 -14.68 -17.91
N TRP A 375 -44.03 -14.69 -18.57
CA TRP A 375 -43.75 -13.83 -19.70
C TRP A 375 -44.66 -14.14 -20.89
N LEU A 376 -44.87 -15.42 -21.21
CA LEU A 376 -45.81 -15.90 -22.23
C LEU A 376 -47.27 -15.53 -21.92
N LYS A 377 -47.70 -15.62 -20.65
CA LYS A 377 -49.04 -15.19 -20.23
C LYS A 377 -49.23 -13.68 -20.42
N LEU A 378 -48.22 -12.87 -20.09
CA LEU A 378 -48.24 -11.43 -20.32
C LEU A 378 -48.30 -11.07 -21.81
N THR A 379 -47.54 -11.77 -22.66
CA THR A 379 -47.60 -11.52 -24.12
C THR A 379 -48.96 -11.88 -24.70
N PHE A 380 -49.53 -13.02 -24.29
CA PHE A 380 -50.89 -13.41 -24.70
C PHE A 380 -51.96 -12.42 -24.23
N LEU A 381 -51.83 -11.91 -22.99
CA LEU A 381 -52.76 -10.92 -22.45
C LEU A 381 -52.70 -9.61 -23.24
N VAL A 382 -51.50 -9.12 -23.58
CA VAL A 382 -51.30 -7.93 -24.41
C VAL A 382 -51.88 -8.12 -25.82
N GLN A 383 -51.66 -9.28 -26.44
CA GLN A 383 -52.26 -9.59 -27.74
C GLN A 383 -53.79 -9.66 -27.68
N LEU A 384 -54.36 -10.24 -26.62
CA LEU A 384 -55.81 -10.32 -26.43
C LEU A 384 -56.43 -8.94 -26.22
N VAL A 385 -55.78 -8.07 -25.42
CA VAL A 385 -56.21 -6.68 -25.20
C VAL A 385 -56.16 -5.90 -26.51
N ASN A 386 -55.09 -6.02 -27.30
CA ASN A 386 -54.98 -5.37 -28.61
C ASN A 386 -56.05 -5.89 -29.59
N LEU A 387 -56.35 -7.19 -29.59
CA LEU A 387 -57.39 -7.77 -30.42
C LEU A 387 -58.79 -7.26 -30.01
N LEU A 388 -59.07 -7.18 -28.71
CA LEU A 388 -60.32 -6.64 -28.17
C LEU A 388 -60.47 -5.15 -28.48
N GLN A 389 -59.41 -4.36 -28.33
CA GLN A 389 -59.40 -2.94 -28.72
C GLN A 389 -59.63 -2.77 -30.23
N SER A 390 -59.02 -3.60 -31.08
CA SER A 390 -59.23 -3.53 -32.53
C SER A 390 -60.68 -3.84 -32.96
N LYS A 391 -61.38 -4.71 -32.21
CA LYS A 391 -62.79 -5.02 -32.45
C LYS A 391 -63.75 -3.97 -31.87
N LEU A 392 -63.36 -3.29 -30.78
CA LEU A 392 -64.14 -2.21 -30.17
C LEU A 392 -64.01 -0.87 -30.92
N LEU A 393 -62.89 -0.64 -31.61
CA LEU A 393 -62.64 0.57 -32.42
C LEU A 393 -63.08 0.42 -33.90
N GLY A 394 -63.61 -0.75 -34.29
CA GLY A 394 -64.11 -1.05 -35.64
C GLY A 394 -65.60 -0.77 -35.86
N VAL A 395 -66.22 0.10 -35.06
CA VAL A 395 -67.58 0.63 -35.31
C VAL A 395 -67.50 2.16 -35.33
N VAL A 396 -67.04 2.70 -36.46
CA VAL A 396 -67.55 3.92 -37.11
C VAL A 396 -67.46 3.68 -38.62
#